data_AF-A0A6I9XA38-F1
#
_entry.id   AF-A0A6I9XA38-F1
#
_cell.length_a   1.000
_cell.length_b   1.000
_cell.length_c   1.000
_cell.angle_alpha   90.00
_cell.angle_beta   90.00
_cell.angle_gamma   90.00
#
_symmetry.space_group_name_H-M   'P 1'
#
loop_
_entity.id
_entity.type
_entity.pdbx_description
1 polymer ?
#
loop_
_entity_poly.entity_id
_entity_poly.type
_entity_poly.pdbx_seq_one_letter_code
_entity_poly.pdbx_strand_id
1 'polypeptide(L)'
;MLMIKLESPEINHFGYVLSDFPSLSEDFMSIPEQIDVIKNLKLKPDFLINIKCPNNDLCQRITGQRQQPDTGHVFKRDEWDPDIIEKRKKKKKEPRKGDEEEEAEEEEDEEESNEVAFPYFLKSQLFVSNKRSFIKIIHKDIV
;
A
#
# COMPACT_ATOMS: atom_id res chain seq x y z
N MET A 1 3.74 -11.73 -17.93
CA MET A 1 4.05 -10.34 -18.37
C MET A 1 5.37 -9.81 -17.81
N LEU A 2 5.67 -9.97 -16.51
CA LEU A 2 6.88 -9.41 -15.89
C LEU A 2 8.19 -9.81 -16.61
N MET A 3 8.41 -11.10 -16.86
CA MET A 3 9.65 -11.60 -17.46
C MET A 3 9.89 -11.04 -18.86
N ILE A 4 8.84 -10.93 -19.67
CA ILE A 4 8.92 -10.34 -21.01
C ILE A 4 9.34 -8.86 -20.93
N LYS A 5 8.82 -8.11 -19.94
CA LYS A 5 9.19 -6.70 -19.77
C LYS A 5 10.63 -6.54 -19.32
N LEU A 6 11.13 -7.41 -18.43
CA LEU A 6 12.53 -7.40 -17.95
C LEU A 6 13.55 -7.58 -19.06
N GLU A 7 13.19 -8.21 -20.18
CA GLU A 7 14.08 -8.37 -21.34
C GLU A 7 13.95 -7.24 -22.38
N SER A 8 13.07 -6.26 -22.14
CA SER A 8 12.84 -5.17 -23.08
C SER A 8 14.04 -4.21 -23.18
N PRO A 9 14.28 -3.61 -24.36
CA PRO A 9 15.38 -2.67 -24.56
C PRO A 9 15.27 -1.43 -23.66
N GLU A 10 14.06 -1.02 -23.30
CA GLU A 10 13.80 0.09 -22.38
C GLU A 10 14.42 -0.17 -21.01
N ILE A 11 14.22 -1.37 -20.45
CA ILE A 11 14.78 -1.74 -19.14
C ILE A 11 16.31 -1.84 -19.21
N ASN A 12 16.85 -2.32 -20.33
CA ASN A 12 18.30 -2.36 -20.55
C ASN A 12 18.95 -0.97 -20.64
N HIS A 13 18.19 0.08 -20.96
CA HIS A 13 18.70 1.43 -21.11
C HIS A 13 18.42 2.34 -19.90
N PHE A 14 17.26 2.19 -19.27
CA PHE A 14 16.81 3.06 -18.17
C PHE A 14 16.85 2.39 -16.79
N GLY A 15 17.15 1.09 -16.73
CA GLY A 15 17.04 0.29 -15.52
C GLY A 15 15.59 -0.06 -15.16
N TYR A 16 15.40 -0.51 -13.93
CA TYR A 16 14.09 -0.97 -13.46
C TYR A 16 13.89 -0.75 -11.96
N VAL A 17 12.60 -0.72 -11.59
CA VAL A 17 12.16 -0.85 -10.21
C VAL A 17 11.18 -2.00 -10.12
N LEU A 18 11.63 -3.11 -9.55
CA LEU A 18 10.78 -4.25 -9.27
C LEU A 18 10.06 -4.01 -7.94
N SER A 19 8.73 -3.94 -8.00
CA SER A 19 7.85 -4.01 -6.84
C SER A 19 6.95 -5.22 -6.97
N ASP A 20 6.60 -5.81 -5.82
CA ASP A 20 5.71 -6.97 -5.74
C ASP A 20 6.30 -8.27 -6.31
N PHE A 21 7.63 -8.31 -6.48
CA PHE A 21 8.40 -9.50 -6.81
C PHE A 21 9.70 -9.52 -5.97
N PRO A 22 9.98 -10.59 -5.21
CA PRO A 22 9.23 -11.83 -5.11
C PRO A 22 7.88 -11.60 -4.40
N SER A 23 6.90 -12.46 -4.70
CA SER A 23 5.55 -12.39 -4.14
C SER A 23 5.28 -13.61 -3.28
N LEU A 24 4.34 -13.51 -2.33
CA LEU A 24 3.91 -14.66 -1.51
C LEU A 24 3.02 -15.65 -2.29
N SER A 25 2.54 -15.28 -3.47
CA SER A 25 1.79 -16.19 -4.33
C SER A 25 2.74 -17.11 -5.07
N GLU A 26 2.40 -18.40 -5.10
CA GLU A 26 3.07 -19.41 -5.91
C GLU A 26 2.26 -19.81 -7.15
N ASP A 27 1.18 -19.09 -7.48
CA ASP A 27 0.24 -19.45 -8.55
C ASP A 27 0.92 -19.51 -9.94
N PHE A 28 1.98 -18.73 -10.12
CA PHE A 28 2.74 -18.65 -11.38
C PHE A 28 4.14 -19.25 -11.29
N MET A 29 4.76 -19.23 -10.11
CA MET A 29 6.16 -19.59 -9.89
C MET A 29 6.39 -19.83 -8.41
N SER A 30 7.05 -20.94 -8.06
CA SER A 30 7.37 -21.24 -6.65
C SER A 30 8.33 -20.21 -6.05
N ILE A 31 8.32 -20.03 -4.73
CA ILE A 31 9.23 -19.08 -4.07
C ILE A 31 10.70 -19.33 -4.46
N PRO A 32 11.24 -20.57 -4.48
CA PRO A 32 12.62 -20.81 -4.88
C PRO A 32 12.93 -20.34 -6.31
N GLU A 33 12.04 -20.61 -7.25
CA GLU A 33 12.19 -20.16 -8.64
C GLU A 33 12.17 -18.63 -8.74
N GLN A 34 11.31 -17.95 -7.97
CA GLN A 34 11.28 -16.48 -7.94
C GLN A 34 12.61 -15.91 -7.46
N ILE A 35 13.20 -16.52 -6.43
CA ILE A 35 14.52 -16.13 -5.91
C ILE A 35 15.62 -16.38 -6.95
N ASP A 36 15.56 -17.50 -7.66
CA ASP A 36 16.54 -17.81 -8.70
C ASP A 36 16.43 -16.86 -9.90
N VAL A 37 15.22 -16.43 -10.27
CA VAL A 37 15.05 -15.37 -11.27
C VAL A 37 15.76 -14.10 -10.85
N ILE A 38 15.54 -13.62 -9.61
CA ILE A 38 16.14 -12.38 -9.11
C ILE A 38 17.67 -12.46 -9.12
N LYS A 39 18.23 -13.60 -8.71
CA LYS A 39 19.68 -13.83 -8.71
C LYS A 39 20.29 -13.85 -10.10
N ASN A 40 19.54 -14.31 -11.10
CA ASN A 40 20.00 -14.53 -12.47
C ASN A 40 19.50 -13.46 -13.46
N LEU A 41 19.01 -12.31 -12.99
CA LEU A 41 18.65 -11.20 -13.86
C LEU A 41 19.89 -10.72 -14.65
N LYS A 42 19.70 -10.47 -15.95
CA LYS A 42 20.73 -9.93 -16.85
C LYS A 42 21.28 -8.60 -16.31
N LEU A 43 20.38 -7.72 -15.89
CA LEU A 43 20.70 -6.51 -15.14
C LEU A 43 20.52 -6.78 -13.65
N LYS A 44 21.64 -6.82 -12.91
CA LYS A 44 21.61 -7.07 -11.47
C LYS A 44 21.08 -5.84 -10.74
N PRO A 45 20.29 -6.02 -9.69
CA PRO A 45 19.85 -4.89 -8.88
C PRO A 45 20.98 -4.32 -8.02
N ASP A 46 21.04 -3.00 -7.91
CA ASP A 46 22.04 -2.31 -7.07
C ASP A 46 21.54 -2.14 -5.65
N PHE A 47 20.25 -1.86 -5.49
CA PHE A 47 19.66 -1.48 -4.21
C PHE A 47 18.48 -2.36 -3.85
N LEU A 48 18.45 -2.72 -2.56
CA LEU A 48 17.32 -3.35 -1.92
C LEU A 48 16.68 -2.35 -0.94
N ILE A 49 15.52 -1.83 -1.29
CA ILE A 49 14.77 -0.94 -0.41
C ILE A 49 13.83 -1.79 0.44
N ASN A 50 14.11 -1.84 1.74
CA ASN A 50 13.25 -2.45 2.73
C ASN A 50 12.45 -1.37 3.46
N ILE A 51 11.15 -1.29 3.16
CA ILE A 51 10.24 -0.35 3.83
C ILE A 51 9.69 -1.03 5.09
N LYS A 52 10.21 -0.64 6.26
CA LYS A 52 9.74 -1.11 7.56
C LYS A 52 8.63 -0.18 8.08
N CYS A 53 7.58 -0.78 8.62
CA CYS A 53 6.43 -0.11 9.19
C CYS A 53 5.93 -0.98 10.34
N PRO A 54 5.71 -0.44 11.56
CA PRO A 54 5.05 -1.17 12.64
C PRO A 54 3.69 -1.70 12.21
N ASN A 55 3.27 -2.82 12.81
CA ASN A 55 1.97 -3.42 12.51
C ASN A 55 0.81 -2.48 12.86
N ASN A 56 0.92 -1.70 13.95
CA ASN A 56 -0.13 -0.77 14.35
C ASN A 56 -0.35 0.29 13.26
N ASP A 57 0.72 1.00 12.86
CA ASP A 57 0.70 1.98 11.77
C ASP A 57 0.21 1.37 10.45
N LEU A 58 0.58 0.12 10.18
CA LEU A 58 0.14 -0.59 8.98
C LEU A 58 -1.36 -0.88 9.02
N CYS A 59 -1.87 -1.35 10.15
CA CYS A 59 -3.30 -1.58 10.38
C CYS A 59 -4.07 -0.28 10.24
N GLN A 60 -3.65 0.80 10.90
CA GLN A 60 -4.28 2.11 10.79
C GLN A 60 -4.29 2.61 9.33
N ARG A 61 -3.16 2.45 8.61
CA ARG A 61 -3.07 2.92 7.22
C ARG A 61 -3.97 2.16 6.27
N ILE A 62 -4.18 0.86 6.48
CA ILE A 62 -4.99 0.01 5.58
C ILE A 62 -6.46 0.04 5.99
N THR A 63 -6.73 0.11 7.28
CA THR A 63 -8.09 0.12 7.83
C THR A 63 -8.82 1.37 7.36
N GLY A 64 -10.00 1.17 6.78
CA GLY A 64 -10.78 2.28 6.22
C GLY A 64 -10.32 2.77 4.85
N GLN A 65 -9.30 2.17 4.22
CA GLN A 65 -9.04 2.40 2.80
C GLN A 65 -10.09 1.68 1.93
N ARG A 66 -10.49 2.32 0.83
CA ARG A 66 -11.34 1.71 -0.19
C ARG A 66 -10.67 1.81 -1.55
N GLN A 67 -10.82 0.76 -2.36
CA GLN A 67 -10.29 0.72 -3.70
C GLN A 67 -11.42 0.86 -4.72
N GLN A 68 -11.25 1.71 -5.72
CA GLN A 68 -12.12 1.78 -6.88
C GLN A 68 -11.94 0.49 -7.70
N PRO A 69 -13.01 -0.27 -8.02
CA PRO A 69 -12.86 -1.58 -8.67
C PRO A 69 -12.27 -1.55 -10.08
N ASP A 70 -12.51 -0.47 -10.81
CA ASP A 70 -12.15 -0.27 -12.22
C ASP A 70 -10.74 0.29 -12.40
N THR A 71 -10.36 1.32 -11.62
CA THR A 71 -9.06 1.99 -11.74
C THR A 71 -8.02 1.44 -10.77
N GLY A 72 -8.45 0.73 -9.74
CA GLY A 72 -7.59 0.32 -8.64
C GLY A 72 -7.13 1.48 -7.75
N HIS A 73 -7.67 2.69 -7.91
CA HIS A 73 -7.29 3.85 -7.10
C HIS A 73 -7.74 3.67 -5.66
N VAL A 74 -6.86 3.97 -4.70
CA VAL A 74 -7.11 3.74 -3.27
C VAL A 74 -7.40 5.07 -2.59
N PHE A 75 -8.55 5.17 -1.96
CA PHE A 75 -9.01 6.33 -1.19
C PHE A 75 -8.87 6.06 0.30
N LYS A 76 -8.44 7.07 1.06
CA LYS A 76 -8.46 7.05 2.53
C LYS A 76 -9.87 7.29 3.03
N ARG A 77 -10.18 6.87 4.27
CA ARG A 77 -11.51 7.03 4.90
C ARG A 77 -12.03 8.45 4.76
N ASP A 78 -11.17 9.40 5.08
CA ASP A 78 -11.30 10.84 4.90
C ASP A 78 -11.77 11.38 3.53
N GLU A 79 -11.59 10.60 2.47
CA GLU A 79 -11.85 11.00 1.08
C GLU A 79 -13.14 10.39 0.54
N TRP A 80 -13.64 9.32 1.15
CA TRP A 80 -14.85 8.62 0.69
C TRP A 80 -15.98 8.56 1.73
N ASP A 81 -15.66 8.69 3.02
CA ASP A 81 -16.63 8.57 4.11
C ASP A 81 -17.49 9.84 4.21
N PRO A 82 -18.81 9.75 3.94
CA PRO A 82 -19.69 10.92 3.91
C PRO A 82 -19.74 11.64 5.27
N ASP A 83 -19.71 10.90 6.39
CA ASP A 83 -19.82 11.49 7.72
C ASP A 83 -18.58 12.32 8.07
N ILE A 84 -17.40 11.83 7.70
CA ILE A 84 -16.13 12.55 7.88
C ILE A 84 -16.07 13.78 6.96
N ILE A 85 -16.47 13.63 5.70
CA ILE A 85 -16.50 14.74 4.73
C ILE A 85 -17.45 15.84 5.22
N GLU A 86 -18.63 15.48 5.75
CA GLU A 86 -19.58 16.43 6.31
C GLU A 86 -19.06 17.13 7.57
N LYS A 87 -18.48 16.38 8.53
CA LYS A 87 -17.84 16.95 9.72
C LYS A 87 -16.77 17.98 9.35
N ARG A 88 -15.91 17.67 8.37
CA ARG A 88 -14.88 18.61 7.87
C ARG A 88 -15.47 19.86 7.24
N LYS A 89 -16.54 19.71 6.44
CA LYS A 89 -17.25 20.85 5.84
C LYS A 89 -17.90 21.76 6.89
N LYS A 90 -18.44 21.18 7.98
CA LYS A 90 -19.02 21.94 9.10
C LYS A 90 -17.94 22.70 9.87
N LYS A 91 -16.83 22.05 10.27
CA LYS A 91 -15.67 22.71 10.91
C LYS A 91 -15.10 23.88 10.07
N LYS A 92 -15.16 23.78 8.74
CA LYS A 92 -14.66 24.84 7.84
C LYS A 92 -15.64 26.01 7.62
N LYS A 93 -16.93 25.83 7.95
CA LYS A 93 -17.98 26.85 7.80
C LYS A 93 -18.22 27.67 9.07
N GLU A 94 -17.74 27.21 10.22
CA GLU A 94 -17.74 28.01 11.45
C GLU A 94 -16.54 28.97 11.40
N PRO A 95 -16.75 30.31 11.29
CA PRO A 95 -15.65 31.24 11.42
C PRO A 95 -15.20 31.26 12.89
N ARG A 96 -13.90 31.09 13.11
CA ARG A 96 -13.24 31.29 14.40
C ARG A 96 -13.69 32.62 15.01
N LYS A 97 -14.39 32.57 16.14
CA LYS A 97 -14.42 33.68 17.09
C LYS A 97 -13.40 33.37 18.18
N GLY A 98 -12.34 34.17 18.24
CA GLY A 98 -11.47 34.31 19.40
C GLY A 98 -10.21 33.45 19.39
N ASP A 99 -9.07 34.11 19.49
CA ASP A 99 -7.73 33.57 19.77
C ASP A 99 -7.69 32.73 21.06
N GLU A 100 -6.94 31.62 21.04
CA GLU A 100 -5.71 31.42 21.83
C GLU A 100 -5.12 30.05 21.47
N GLU A 101 -3.79 29.95 21.55
CA GLU A 101 -2.99 28.77 21.26
C GLU A 101 -3.45 27.55 22.06
N GLU A 102 -3.57 26.40 21.42
CA GLU A 102 -3.12 25.13 22.00
C GLU A 102 -2.98 24.09 20.88
N GLU A 103 -1.76 23.59 20.71
CA GLU A 103 -1.49 22.30 20.08
C GLU A 103 -2.29 21.25 20.83
N ALA A 104 -3.31 20.68 20.19
CA ALA A 104 -3.92 19.44 20.64
C ALA A 104 -3.82 18.44 19.49
N GLU A 105 -2.77 17.62 19.55
CA GLU A 105 -2.77 16.28 18.99
C GLU A 105 -4.03 15.56 19.51
N GLU A 106 -5.10 15.54 18.72
CA GLU A 106 -6.19 14.59 18.97
C GLU A 106 -5.77 13.24 18.37
N GLU A 107 -5.00 12.49 19.15
CA GLU A 107 -5.06 11.02 19.14
C GLU A 107 -6.50 10.62 19.46
N GLU A 108 -7.34 10.45 18.45
CA GLU A 108 -8.57 9.67 18.59
C GLU A 108 -8.22 8.18 18.43
N ASP A 109 -7.72 7.61 19.53
CA ASP A 109 -7.81 6.17 19.83
C ASP A 109 -9.30 5.80 19.96
N GLU A 110 -9.94 5.46 18.84
CA GLU A 110 -11.18 4.69 18.88
C GLU A 110 -10.82 3.19 18.88
N GLU A 111 -10.53 2.67 20.07
CA GLU A 111 -10.66 1.25 20.40
C GLU A 111 -12.14 0.83 20.29
N GLU A 112 -12.65 0.67 19.07
CA GLU A 112 -13.93 -0.01 18.88
C GLU A 112 -13.66 -1.51 18.70
N SER A 113 -13.68 -2.22 19.83
CA SER A 113 -13.80 -3.68 19.89
C SER A 113 -15.12 -4.12 19.25
N ASN A 114 -15.12 -4.21 17.92
CA ASN A 114 -16.21 -4.76 17.15
C ASN A 114 -15.94 -6.24 16.87
N GLU A 115 -16.27 -7.08 17.85
CA GLU A 115 -16.58 -8.50 17.62
C GLU A 115 -17.82 -8.60 16.74
N VAL A 116 -17.67 -8.37 15.44
CA VAL A 116 -18.75 -8.59 14.47
C VAL A 116 -18.43 -9.87 13.72
N ALA A 117 -19.14 -10.93 14.12
CA ALA A 117 -19.19 -12.22 13.44
C ALA A 117 -19.30 -11.99 11.92
N PHE A 118 -18.24 -12.34 11.20
CA PHE A 118 -18.20 -12.30 9.73
C PHE A 118 -19.34 -13.16 9.18
N PRO A 119 -20.40 -12.56 8.61
CA PRO A 119 -21.37 -13.33 7.85
C PRO A 119 -20.62 -13.79 6.61
N TYR A 120 -20.69 -15.08 6.32
CA TYR A 120 -20.01 -15.81 5.24
C TYR A 120 -20.41 -15.35 3.81
N PHE A 121 -20.71 -14.07 3.58
CA PHE A 121 -21.39 -13.59 2.37
C PHE A 121 -20.57 -12.66 1.46
N LEU A 122 -19.27 -12.42 1.72
CA LEU A 122 -18.37 -11.74 0.78
C LEU A 122 -17.09 -12.54 0.54
N LYS A 123 -17.24 -13.81 0.17
CA LYS A 123 -16.12 -14.71 -0.17
C LYS A 123 -15.56 -14.52 -1.58
N SER A 124 -16.02 -13.55 -2.35
CA SER A 124 -15.40 -13.20 -3.64
C SER A 124 -14.93 -11.75 -3.60
N GLN A 125 -13.60 -11.54 -3.70
CA GLN A 125 -12.91 -10.28 -3.99
C GLN A 125 -12.36 -9.43 -2.83
N LEU A 126 -12.27 -9.95 -1.60
CA LEU A 126 -11.39 -9.33 -0.60
C LEU A 126 -10.05 -10.07 -0.51
N PHE A 127 -9.23 -9.97 -1.55
CA PHE A 127 -7.83 -10.38 -1.46
C PHE A 127 -7.00 -9.23 -0.89
N VAL A 128 -7.09 -9.02 0.43
CA VAL A 128 -6.12 -8.19 1.13
C VAL A 128 -4.86 -9.04 1.30
N SER A 129 -3.98 -8.98 0.30
CA SER A 129 -2.67 -9.61 0.39
C SER A 129 -1.93 -9.06 1.62
N ASN A 130 -1.64 -9.98 2.53
CA ASN A 130 -1.13 -9.74 3.88
C ASN A 130 0.28 -9.11 3.78
N LYS A 131 0.39 -7.81 4.07
CA LYS A 131 1.60 -7.00 3.88
C LYS A 131 2.63 -7.28 4.98
N ARG A 132 3.46 -8.30 4.81
CA ARG A 132 4.76 -8.37 5.48
C ARG A 132 5.83 -7.88 4.50
N SER A 133 6.33 -6.67 4.74
CA SER A 133 7.50 -6.08 4.10
C SER A 133 7.45 -5.95 2.57
N PHE A 134 7.24 -4.74 2.04
CA PHE A 134 7.49 -4.49 0.62
C PHE A 134 9.00 -4.33 0.41
N ILE A 135 9.56 -5.31 -0.28
CA ILE A 135 10.91 -5.22 -0.83
C ILE A 135 10.77 -4.57 -2.21
N LYS A 136 11.39 -3.40 -2.40
CA LYS A 136 11.48 -2.74 -3.70
C LYS A 136 12.92 -2.82 -4.16
N ILE A 137 13.13 -3.55 -5.25
CA ILE A 137 14.45 -3.79 -5.83
C ILE A 137 14.67 -2.74 -6.91
N ILE A 138 15.75 -1.96 -6.81
CA ILE A 138 16.06 -0.86 -7.74
C ILE A 138 17.40 -1.13 -8.41
N HIS A 139 17.43 -0.98 -9.73
CA HIS A 139 18.64 -0.79 -10.51
C HIS A 139 18.59 0.59 -11.18
N LYS A 140 19.63 1.39 -11.00
CA LYS A 140 19.76 2.71 -11.64
C LYS A 140 21.16 2.81 -12.24
N ASP A 141 21.23 3.03 -13.54
CA ASP A 141 22.44 3.52 -14.18
C ASP A 141 22.70 4.95 -13.69
N ILE A 142 23.67 5.12 -12.78
CA ILE A 142 24.21 6.43 -12.44
C ILE A 142 25.24 6.75 -13.52
N VAL A 143 24.85 7.64 -14.45
CA VAL A 143 25.77 8.37 -15.33
C VAL A 143 25.71 9.85 -14.98
#